data_AF-A0A7S6RYG1-F1
#
_entry.id   AF-A0A7S6RYG1-F1
#
_cell.length_a   1.000
_cell.length_b   1.000
_cell.length_c   1.000
_cell.angle_alpha   90.00
_cell.angle_beta   90.00
_cell.angle_gamma   90.00
#
_symmetry.space_group_name_H-M   'P 1'
#
loop_
_entity.id
_entity.type
_entity.pdbx_description
1 polymer ?
#
loop_
_entity_poly.entity_id
_entity_poly.type
_entity_poly.pdbx_seq_one_letter_code
_entity_poly.pdbx_strand_id
1 'polypeptide(L)'
;MKFEEIKLIRYEHSLRGRRVPIFAPRQPIRNAFATARANGEWYIVGQRSAFRALSRLAMFSAVHRPAIVYVRLQGKPRPPLDQEESHDLVLLQSSTQFRPAAWKQIRNNLARGRPCSFSVPEPDIEMDRPDARRVLDRFDLAQHSATVFVTGSELVLRYFAHQLRRMARCKTPGDHDHFFELARNEHRSGQVDDMTMMYWRFVKESP
;
A
#
# COMPACT_ATOMS: atom_id res chain seq x y z
N MET A 1 -20.00 -0.59 14.17
CA MET A 1 -18.88 -0.68 13.20
C MET A 1 -19.42 -0.35 11.82
N LYS A 2 -18.84 0.63 11.11
CA LYS A 2 -19.24 1.00 9.74
C LYS A 2 -18.51 0.11 8.73
N PHE A 3 -19.12 -0.13 7.58
CA PHE A 3 -18.53 -0.90 6.49
C PHE A 3 -18.55 -0.09 5.20
N GLU A 4 -17.54 -0.30 4.35
CA GLU A 4 -17.42 0.32 3.04
C GLU A 4 -17.36 -0.79 1.96
N GLU A 5 -18.11 -0.62 0.87
CA GLU A 5 -18.02 -1.54 -0.27
C GLU A 5 -16.70 -1.32 -1.02
N ILE A 6 -16.04 -2.42 -1.39
CA ILE A 6 -14.91 -2.44 -2.31
C ILE A 6 -15.20 -3.33 -3.52
N LYS A 7 -14.86 -2.84 -4.72
CA LYS A 7 -15.03 -3.55 -5.98
C LYS A 7 -13.67 -4.01 -6.51
N LEU A 8 -13.50 -5.32 -6.61
CA LEU A 8 -12.24 -5.97 -6.98
C LEU A 8 -12.42 -6.87 -8.21
N ILE A 9 -11.30 -7.25 -8.80
CA ILE A 9 -11.16 -8.38 -9.70
C ILE A 9 -10.41 -9.46 -8.94
N ARG A 10 -10.97 -10.67 -8.89
CA ARG A 10 -10.36 -11.86 -8.31
C ARG A 10 -9.73 -12.71 -9.41
N TYR A 11 -8.45 -12.99 -9.27
CA TYR A 11 -7.70 -13.94 -10.07
C TYR A 11 -7.41 -15.17 -9.22
N GLU A 12 -7.48 -16.35 -9.84
CA GLU A 12 -7.05 -17.59 -9.20
C GLU A 12 -5.64 -17.90 -9.69
N HIS A 13 -4.72 -18.16 -8.76
CA HIS A 13 -3.36 -18.56 -9.07
C HIS A 13 -2.95 -19.77 -8.24
N SER A 14 -2.13 -20.66 -8.80
CA SER A 14 -1.56 -21.78 -8.06
C SER A 14 -0.19 -21.41 -7.51
N LEU A 15 -0.07 -21.36 -6.18
CA LEU A 15 1.19 -21.14 -5.46
C LEU A 15 1.57 -22.42 -4.73
N ARG A 16 2.67 -23.07 -5.17
CA ARG A 16 3.18 -24.33 -4.59
C ARG A 16 2.08 -25.42 -4.47
N GLY A 17 1.25 -25.56 -5.50
CA GLY A 17 0.15 -26.55 -5.52
C GLY A 17 -1.11 -26.14 -4.75
N ARG A 18 -1.14 -24.95 -4.11
CA ARG A 18 -2.34 -24.41 -3.45
C ARG A 18 -2.93 -23.28 -4.28
N ARG A 19 -4.26 -23.26 -4.44
CA ARG A 19 -4.96 -22.12 -5.04
C ARG A 19 -4.97 -20.96 -4.05
N VAL A 20 -4.46 -19.81 -4.47
CA VAL A 20 -4.45 -18.57 -3.69
C VAL A 20 -5.10 -17.48 -4.53
N PRO A 21 -6.11 -16.77 -3.99
CA PRO A 21 -6.73 -15.69 -4.71
C PRO A 21 -5.82 -14.45 -4.69
N ILE A 22 -5.66 -13.85 -5.87
CA ILE A 22 -5.07 -12.53 -6.03
C ILE A 22 -6.21 -11.56 -6.34
N PHE A 23 -6.28 -10.46 -5.61
CA PHE A 23 -7.28 -9.42 -5.81
C PHE A 23 -6.61 -8.17 -6.35
N ALA A 24 -7.30 -7.45 -7.22
CA ALA A 24 -6.88 -6.12 -7.66
C ALA A 24 -8.08 -5.18 -7.76
N PRO A 25 -7.91 -3.88 -7.50
CA PRO A 25 -8.91 -2.88 -7.89
C PRO A 25 -9.27 -2.99 -9.37
N ARG A 26 -10.54 -2.74 -9.72
CA ARG A 26 -10.98 -2.74 -11.13
C ARG A 26 -10.25 -1.70 -11.98
N GLN A 27 -9.86 -0.59 -11.36
CA GLN A 27 -9.09 0.47 -11.98
C GLN A 27 -7.85 0.74 -11.13
N PRO A 28 -6.70 1.08 -11.75
CA PRO A 28 -5.53 1.54 -11.02
C PRO A 28 -5.88 2.70 -10.08
N ILE A 29 -5.18 2.75 -8.94
CA ILE A 29 -5.31 3.88 -8.01
C ILE A 29 -4.56 5.06 -8.62
N ARG A 30 -5.32 6.06 -9.07
CA ARG A 30 -4.79 7.29 -9.66
C ARG A 30 -4.35 8.28 -8.60
N ASN A 31 -3.53 9.23 -8.99
CA ASN A 31 -3.01 10.33 -8.17
C ASN A 31 -2.30 9.80 -6.91
N ALA A 32 -1.62 8.68 -7.04
CA ALA A 32 -0.70 8.15 -6.02
C ALA A 32 0.45 7.40 -6.67
N PHE A 33 1.60 7.42 -6.01
CA PHE A 33 2.78 6.64 -6.37
C PHE A 33 3.51 6.19 -5.10
N ALA A 34 4.25 5.09 -5.20
CA ALA A 34 5.15 4.63 -4.15
C ALA A 34 6.59 4.67 -4.67
N THR A 35 7.51 5.21 -3.86
CA THR A 35 8.93 5.35 -4.24
C THR A 35 9.83 5.18 -3.02
N ALA A 36 11.09 4.79 -3.27
CA ALA A 36 12.12 4.65 -2.25
C ALA A 36 13.09 5.84 -2.28
N ARG A 37 13.62 6.21 -1.12
CA ARG A 37 14.80 7.06 -1.01
C ARG A 37 16.09 6.26 -1.11
N ALA A 38 17.19 6.96 -1.41
CA ALA A 38 18.53 6.37 -1.44
C ALA A 38 18.95 5.72 -0.10
N ASN A 39 18.46 6.24 1.02
CA ASN A 39 18.68 5.66 2.36
C ASN A 39 17.81 4.40 2.63
N GLY A 40 17.05 3.97 1.63
CA GLY A 40 16.13 2.86 1.73
C GLY A 40 14.85 3.20 2.47
N GLU A 41 14.40 4.43 2.66
CA GLU A 41 13.05 4.71 3.19
C GLU A 41 11.99 4.61 2.09
N TRP A 42 10.77 4.12 2.39
CA TRP A 42 9.66 4.10 1.43
C TRP A 42 8.65 5.20 1.71
N TYR A 43 8.09 5.72 0.63
CA TYR A 43 7.04 6.72 0.66
C TYR A 43 5.89 6.31 -0.22
N ILE A 44 4.68 6.56 0.25
CA ILE A 44 3.48 6.63 -0.59
C ILE A 44 3.07 8.09 -0.60
N VAL A 45 2.99 8.67 -1.79
CA VAL A 45 2.57 10.05 -2.00
C VAL A 45 1.30 10.01 -2.83
N GLY A 46 0.25 10.71 -2.41
CA GLY A 46 -1.03 10.62 -3.09
C GLY A 46 -2.07 11.64 -2.63
N GLN A 47 -3.15 11.76 -3.40
CA GLN A 47 -4.33 12.51 -2.98
C GLN A 47 -5.10 11.75 -1.90
N ARG A 48 -5.96 12.49 -1.19
CA ARG A 48 -6.85 11.96 -0.15
C ARG A 48 -7.73 10.80 -0.64
N SER A 49 -8.20 10.87 -1.88
CA SER A 49 -9.00 9.82 -2.52
C SER A 49 -8.22 8.52 -2.72
N ALA A 50 -6.94 8.63 -3.10
CA ALA A 50 -6.04 7.50 -3.25
C ALA A 50 -5.73 6.85 -1.90
N PHE A 51 -5.39 7.65 -0.88
CA PHE A 51 -5.19 7.14 0.49
C PHE A 51 -6.43 6.46 1.06
N ARG A 52 -7.62 7.00 0.79
CA ARG A 52 -8.88 6.36 1.18
C ARG A 52 -9.04 4.98 0.54
N ALA A 53 -8.71 4.85 -0.74
CA ALA A 53 -8.78 3.57 -1.45
C ALA A 53 -7.74 2.56 -0.93
N LEU A 54 -6.50 3.02 -0.74
CA LEU A 54 -5.42 2.20 -0.19
C LEU A 54 -5.75 1.71 1.23
N SER A 55 -6.31 2.57 2.06
CA SER A 55 -6.78 2.23 3.41
C SER A 55 -7.78 1.07 3.40
N ARG A 56 -8.77 1.10 2.51
CA ARG A 56 -9.75 0.01 2.33
C ARG A 56 -9.09 -1.28 1.84
N LEU A 57 -8.14 -1.19 0.92
CA LEU A 57 -7.41 -2.35 0.39
C LEU A 57 -6.53 -3.00 1.47
N ALA A 58 -5.85 -2.19 2.29
CA ALA A 58 -5.07 -2.68 3.42
C ALA A 58 -5.95 -3.38 4.46
N MET A 59 -7.13 -2.81 4.77
CA MET A 59 -8.08 -3.46 5.66
C MET A 59 -8.65 -4.74 5.07
N PHE A 60 -8.94 -4.77 3.77
CA PHE A 60 -9.35 -5.99 3.08
C PHE A 60 -8.28 -7.08 3.23
N SER A 61 -7.01 -6.78 2.99
CA SER A 61 -5.90 -7.72 3.22
C SER A 61 -5.77 -8.15 4.68
N ALA A 62 -6.15 -7.29 5.63
CA ALA A 62 -6.11 -7.60 7.04
C ALA A 62 -7.21 -8.59 7.45
N VAL A 63 -8.42 -8.48 6.90
CA VAL A 63 -9.58 -9.30 7.34
C VAL A 63 -9.85 -10.52 6.47
N HIS A 64 -9.40 -10.53 5.22
CA HIS A 64 -9.58 -11.67 4.32
C HIS A 64 -8.29 -12.49 4.21
N ARG A 65 -8.40 -13.79 4.54
CA ARG A 65 -7.30 -14.75 4.43
C ARG A 65 -7.74 -16.03 3.72
N PRO A 66 -6.93 -16.61 2.82
CA PRO A 66 -5.73 -16.00 2.22
C PRO A 66 -6.10 -14.90 1.20
N ALA A 67 -5.39 -13.77 1.19
CA ALA A 67 -5.58 -12.71 0.20
C ALA A 67 -4.25 -12.05 -0.16
N ILE A 68 -3.95 -12.01 -1.46
CA ILE A 68 -2.87 -11.21 -2.04
C ILE A 68 -3.52 -10.05 -2.79
N VAL A 69 -3.33 -8.81 -2.35
CA VAL A 69 -3.95 -7.65 -3.00
C VAL A 69 -2.91 -6.90 -3.80
N TYR A 70 -3.00 -6.99 -5.12
CA TYR A 70 -2.17 -6.24 -6.05
C TYR A 70 -2.82 -4.89 -6.40
N VAL A 71 -2.07 -3.81 -6.20
CA VAL A 71 -2.53 -2.44 -6.39
C VAL A 71 -1.62 -1.75 -7.38
N ARG A 72 -2.17 -1.45 -8.56
CA ARG A 72 -1.49 -0.62 -9.55
C ARG A 72 -1.60 0.85 -9.16
N LEU A 73 -0.46 1.52 -9.04
CA LEU A 73 -0.40 2.95 -8.73
C LEU A 73 -0.14 3.78 -9.97
N GLN A 74 -0.83 4.91 -10.11
CA GLN A 74 -0.68 5.83 -11.23
C GLN A 74 -0.70 7.28 -10.73
N GLY A 75 0.47 7.86 -10.52
CA GLY A 75 0.62 9.25 -10.09
C GLY A 75 1.57 10.05 -11.00
N LYS A 76 1.13 11.26 -11.37
CA LYS A 76 1.93 12.35 -11.97
C LYS A 76 1.37 13.71 -11.49
N PRO A 77 2.18 14.77 -11.38
CA PRO A 77 3.64 14.78 -11.50
C PRO A 77 4.31 14.09 -10.30
N ARG A 78 5.47 13.49 -10.55
CA ARG A 78 6.32 12.97 -9.47
C ARG A 78 7.27 14.11 -9.06
N PRO A 79 7.54 14.32 -7.77
CA PRO A 79 8.71 15.10 -7.36
C PRO A 79 9.97 14.59 -8.02
N PRO A 80 11.01 15.42 -8.12
CA PRO A 80 12.37 14.94 -8.21
C PRO A 80 12.82 14.40 -6.83
N LEU A 81 12.13 13.38 -6.33
CA LEU A 81 12.73 12.54 -5.29
C LEU A 81 13.87 11.76 -5.97
N ASP A 82 14.92 11.43 -5.23
CA ASP A 82 16.18 10.81 -5.70
C ASP A 82 16.00 9.62 -6.68
N GLN A 83 14.83 9.00 -6.70
CA GLN A 83 14.44 7.95 -7.63
C GLN A 83 13.16 8.31 -8.39
N GLU A 84 13.26 8.34 -9.72
CA GLU A 84 12.11 8.59 -10.61
C GLU A 84 11.15 7.40 -10.72
N GLU A 85 11.53 6.22 -10.21
CA GLU A 85 10.73 5.01 -10.32
C GLU A 85 9.53 5.02 -9.36
N SER A 86 8.35 4.71 -9.90
CA SER A 86 7.15 4.42 -9.11
C SER A 86 6.94 2.93 -9.09
N HIS A 87 6.60 2.43 -7.92
CA HIS A 87 6.33 1.02 -7.70
C HIS A 87 4.83 0.80 -7.50
N ASP A 88 4.34 -0.33 -7.99
CA ASP A 88 3.05 -0.86 -7.58
C ASP A 88 3.14 -1.43 -6.16
N LEU A 89 2.00 -1.71 -5.53
CA LEU A 89 1.95 -2.34 -4.20
C LEU A 89 1.36 -3.74 -4.28
N VAL A 90 1.85 -4.64 -3.42
CA VAL A 90 1.18 -5.88 -3.08
C VAL A 90 1.03 -5.94 -1.56
N LEU A 91 -0.22 -6.06 -1.09
CA LEU A 91 -0.55 -6.15 0.33
C LEU A 91 -0.95 -7.59 0.66
N LEU A 92 -0.28 -8.22 1.64
CA LEU A 92 -0.57 -9.60 2.01
C LEU A 92 -0.29 -9.89 3.49
N GLN A 93 -0.98 -10.88 4.04
CA GLN A 93 -0.63 -11.41 5.35
C GLN A 93 0.61 -12.31 5.28
N SER A 94 1.45 -12.28 6.31
CA SER A 94 2.64 -13.14 6.47
C SER A 94 2.31 -14.64 6.40
N SER A 95 1.11 -15.02 6.83
CA SER A 95 0.57 -16.38 6.74
C SER A 95 0.48 -16.93 5.30
N THR A 96 0.49 -16.06 4.28
CA THR A 96 0.44 -16.43 2.86
C THR A 96 1.74 -17.10 2.39
N GLN A 97 2.87 -16.90 3.09
CA GLN A 97 4.21 -17.41 2.72
C GLN A 97 4.60 -17.12 1.26
N PHE A 98 4.12 -15.99 0.74
CA PHE A 98 4.36 -15.55 -0.64
C PHE A 98 5.84 -15.24 -0.86
N ARG A 99 6.37 -15.57 -2.04
CA ARG A 99 7.76 -15.24 -2.42
C ARG A 99 7.75 -14.07 -3.41
N PRO A 100 8.24 -12.87 -3.02
CA PRO A 100 8.35 -11.71 -3.91
C PRO A 100 9.03 -12.00 -5.26
N ALA A 101 10.05 -12.87 -5.27
CA ALA A 101 10.78 -13.25 -6.48
C ALA A 101 9.90 -13.90 -7.57
N ALA A 102 8.82 -14.60 -7.19
CA ALA A 102 7.90 -15.22 -8.15
C ALA A 102 6.97 -14.20 -8.82
N TRP A 103 6.93 -12.96 -8.33
CA TRP A 103 5.90 -12.00 -8.71
C TRP A 103 5.87 -11.66 -10.19
N LYS A 104 7.03 -11.53 -10.85
CA LYS A 104 7.09 -11.21 -12.29
C LYS A 104 6.31 -12.23 -13.11
N GLN A 105 6.55 -13.51 -12.84
CA GLN A 105 5.86 -14.61 -13.51
C GLN A 105 4.37 -14.64 -13.19
N ILE A 106 4.02 -14.45 -11.91
CA ILE A 106 2.62 -14.44 -11.46
C ILE A 106 1.84 -13.30 -12.14
N ARG A 107 2.38 -12.09 -12.09
CA ARG A 107 1.79 -10.88 -12.67
C ARG A 107 1.57 -11.03 -14.18
N ASN A 108 2.54 -11.61 -14.89
CA ASN A 108 2.43 -11.86 -16.33
C ASN A 108 1.37 -12.92 -16.68
N ASN A 109 1.04 -13.80 -15.74
CA ASN A 109 0.09 -14.91 -15.91
C ASN A 109 -1.27 -14.66 -15.25
N LEU A 110 -1.58 -13.42 -14.86
CA LEU A 110 -2.91 -13.06 -14.40
C LEU A 110 -3.89 -13.17 -15.57
N ALA A 111 -4.62 -14.28 -15.63
CA ALA A 111 -5.64 -14.54 -16.64
C ALA A 111 -6.86 -13.61 -16.49
N ARG A 112 -7.94 -13.84 -17.24
CA ARG A 112 -9.18 -13.07 -17.09
C ARG A 112 -9.78 -13.29 -15.70
N GLY A 113 -9.61 -12.32 -14.82
CA GLY A 113 -10.18 -12.34 -13.47
C GLY A 113 -11.70 -12.16 -13.45
N ARG A 114 -12.31 -12.44 -12.30
CA ARG A 114 -13.76 -12.33 -12.06
C ARG A 114 -14.06 -11.10 -11.21
N PRO A 115 -14.96 -10.20 -11.62
CA PRO A 115 -15.40 -9.10 -10.77
C PRO A 115 -16.07 -9.60 -9.50
N CYS A 116 -15.77 -8.97 -8.37
CA CYS A 116 -16.35 -9.25 -7.07
C CYS A 116 -16.52 -7.95 -6.28
N SER A 117 -17.42 -7.98 -5.31
CA SER A 117 -17.64 -6.90 -4.34
C SER A 117 -17.53 -7.48 -2.94
N PHE A 118 -16.95 -6.72 -2.02
CA PHE A 118 -16.83 -7.09 -0.61
C PHE A 118 -17.23 -5.91 0.27
N SER A 119 -17.75 -6.24 1.45
CA SER A 119 -17.97 -5.28 2.53
C SER A 119 -16.77 -5.34 3.48
N VAL A 120 -16.07 -4.23 3.65
CA VAL A 120 -14.85 -4.15 4.47
C VAL A 120 -15.11 -3.21 5.63
N PRO A 121 -14.74 -3.57 6.88
CA PRO A 121 -14.91 -2.67 8.01
C PRO A 121 -14.14 -1.37 7.77
N GLU A 122 -14.71 -0.23 8.19
CA GLU A 122 -13.97 1.03 8.20
C GLU A 122 -12.78 0.90 9.17
N PRO A 123 -11.56 1.27 8.78
CA PRO A 123 -10.42 1.28 9.69
C PRO A 123 -10.65 2.22 10.86
N ASP A 124 -10.33 1.72 12.05
CA ASP A 124 -10.36 2.50 13.28
C ASP A 124 -9.38 3.68 13.15
N ILE A 125 -9.73 4.83 13.75
CA ILE A 125 -8.94 6.06 13.74
C ILE A 125 -8.14 6.27 15.03
N GLU A 126 -8.28 5.40 16.03
CA GLU A 126 -7.55 5.52 17.32
C GLU A 126 -6.66 4.30 17.61
N MET A 127 -6.19 3.59 16.58
CA MET A 127 -5.45 2.36 16.80
C MET A 127 -3.97 2.60 17.14
N ASP A 128 -3.52 2.00 18.26
CA ASP A 128 -2.14 2.02 18.69
C ASP A 128 -1.19 1.30 17.72
N ARG A 129 0.09 1.71 17.77
CA ARG A 129 1.16 1.09 17.00
C ARG A 129 1.42 -0.33 17.54
N PRO A 130 1.45 -1.37 16.67
CA PRO A 130 1.85 -2.71 17.08
C PRO A 130 3.26 -2.76 17.66
N ASP A 131 3.50 -3.65 18.63
CA ASP A 131 4.81 -3.83 19.26
C ASP A 131 5.77 -4.55 18.31
N ALA A 132 6.67 -3.78 17.67
CA ALA A 132 7.64 -4.28 16.70
C ALA A 132 8.61 -5.35 17.25
N ARG A 133 8.71 -5.52 18.58
CA ARG A 133 9.50 -6.59 19.21
C ARG A 133 8.88 -7.96 18.99
N ARG A 134 7.58 -8.05 18.72
CA ARG A 134 6.91 -9.31 18.39
C ARG A 134 7.13 -9.61 16.91
N VAL A 135 7.74 -10.76 16.60
CA VAL A 135 8.09 -11.16 15.22
C VAL A 135 6.89 -11.12 14.27
N LEU A 136 5.70 -11.50 14.75
CA LEU A 136 4.46 -11.46 13.95
C LEU A 136 4.00 -10.03 13.65
N ASP A 137 4.39 -9.05 14.46
CA ASP A 137 3.99 -7.65 14.33
C ASP A 137 5.01 -6.84 13.49
N ARG A 138 5.93 -7.53 12.81
CA ARG A 138 6.88 -6.93 11.88
C ARG A 138 6.26 -6.73 10.50
N PHE A 139 6.66 -5.63 9.86
CA PHE A 139 6.40 -5.35 8.45
C PHE A 139 7.60 -5.79 7.62
N ASP A 140 7.39 -6.72 6.70
CA ASP A 140 8.40 -7.07 5.71
C ASP A 140 8.12 -6.33 4.41
N LEU A 141 9.08 -5.50 4.02
CA LEU A 141 9.12 -4.83 2.73
C LEU A 141 10.13 -5.53 1.81
N ALA A 142 9.67 -5.93 0.64
CA ALA A 142 10.51 -6.40 -0.44
C ALA A 142 10.23 -5.59 -1.71
N GLN A 143 11.24 -5.37 -2.54
CA GLN A 143 11.07 -4.82 -3.88
C GLN A 143 11.39 -5.91 -4.89
N HIS A 144 10.48 -6.12 -5.85
CA HIS A 144 10.76 -6.98 -6.98
C HIS A 144 9.95 -6.55 -8.20
N SER A 145 10.61 -6.39 -9.35
CA SER A 145 9.94 -6.09 -10.64
C SER A 145 9.01 -4.87 -10.62
N ALA A 146 9.51 -3.72 -10.12
CA ALA A 146 8.75 -2.47 -9.94
C ALA A 146 7.50 -2.62 -9.04
N THR A 147 7.61 -3.44 -8.00
CA THR A 147 6.53 -3.66 -7.03
C THR A 147 7.10 -3.77 -5.62
N VAL A 148 6.45 -3.12 -4.66
CA VAL A 148 6.72 -3.22 -3.23
C VAL A 148 5.73 -4.15 -2.58
N PHE A 149 6.22 -5.06 -1.76
CA PHE A 149 5.41 -5.98 -0.97
C PHE A 149 5.27 -5.42 0.43
N VAL A 150 4.05 -5.23 0.90
CA VAL A 150 3.72 -4.88 2.29
C VAL A 150 3.17 -6.14 2.94
N THR A 151 4.01 -6.79 3.74
CA THR A 151 3.68 -8.05 4.41
C THR A 151 3.64 -7.85 5.92
N GLY A 152 2.64 -8.42 6.60
CA GLY A 152 2.53 -8.34 8.06
C GLY A 152 1.46 -9.27 8.64
N SER A 153 1.30 -9.28 9.96
CA SER A 153 0.11 -9.88 10.58
C SER A 153 -1.18 -9.11 10.23
N GLU A 154 -2.33 -9.66 10.63
CA GLU A 154 -3.60 -8.95 10.58
C GLU A 154 -3.53 -7.61 11.33
N LEU A 155 -2.97 -7.61 12.54
CA LEU A 155 -2.84 -6.40 13.39
C LEU A 155 -2.02 -5.32 12.68
N VAL A 156 -0.92 -5.73 12.08
CA VAL A 156 0.00 -4.89 11.30
C VAL A 156 -0.71 -4.26 10.09
N LEU A 157 -1.45 -5.05 9.31
CA LEU A 157 -2.20 -4.52 8.16
C LEU A 157 -3.37 -3.63 8.56
N ARG A 158 -4.04 -3.90 9.69
CA ARG A 158 -5.04 -2.99 10.28
C ARG A 158 -4.38 -1.65 10.63
N TYR A 159 -3.16 -1.67 11.16
CA TYR A 159 -2.41 -0.46 11.51
C TYR A 159 -2.00 0.32 10.27
N PHE A 160 -1.56 -0.37 9.22
CA PHE A 160 -1.33 0.26 7.93
C PHE A 160 -2.59 0.93 7.37
N ALA A 161 -3.73 0.23 7.42
CA ALA A 161 -5.01 0.74 6.95
C ALA A 161 -5.44 1.99 7.74
N HIS A 162 -5.21 2.00 9.04
CA HIS A 162 -5.44 3.14 9.94
C HIS A 162 -4.56 4.34 9.55
N GLN A 163 -3.26 4.15 9.37
CA GLN A 163 -2.35 5.24 8.97
C GLN A 163 -2.74 5.84 7.62
N LEU A 164 -3.06 5.01 6.62
CA LEU A 164 -3.58 5.48 5.33
C LEU A 164 -4.90 6.25 5.49
N ARG A 165 -5.79 5.84 6.41
CA ARG A 165 -7.06 6.54 6.69
C ARG A 165 -6.81 7.91 7.29
N ARG A 166 -5.81 8.05 8.17
CA ARG A 166 -5.38 9.35 8.72
C ARG A 166 -4.96 10.29 7.60
N MET A 167 -4.09 9.83 6.69
CA MET A 167 -3.66 10.65 5.55
C MET A 167 -4.83 11.10 4.66
N ALA A 168 -5.84 10.25 4.46
CA ALA A 168 -7.04 10.61 3.71
C ALA A 168 -7.91 11.68 4.39
N ARG A 169 -7.82 11.83 5.71
CA ARG A 169 -8.59 12.77 6.51
C ARG A 169 -7.86 14.09 6.76
N CYS A 170 -6.55 14.14 6.58
CA CYS A 170 -5.77 15.37 6.65
C CYS A 170 -6.40 16.44 5.77
N LYS A 171 -6.79 17.56 6.39
CA LYS A 171 -7.43 18.71 5.72
C LYS A 171 -6.43 19.82 5.45
N THR A 172 -5.30 19.80 6.14
CA THR A 172 -4.31 20.87 6.19
C THR A 172 -2.92 20.36 5.82
N PRO A 173 -2.19 21.06 4.95
CA PRO A 173 -0.78 20.81 4.61
C PRO A 173 0.22 21.00 5.77
N GLY A 174 -0.16 20.82 7.04
CA GLY A 174 0.71 21.00 8.22
C GLY A 174 0.80 19.82 9.21
N ASP A 175 -0.07 18.79 9.13
CA ASP A 175 -0.20 17.80 10.22
C ASP A 175 0.73 16.55 10.14
N HIS A 176 1.58 16.44 9.11
CA HIS A 176 2.56 15.36 8.89
C HIS A 176 3.75 15.90 8.09
N ASP A 177 4.88 15.20 7.96
CA ASP A 177 6.00 15.67 7.11
C ASP A 177 5.51 15.86 5.67
N HIS A 178 5.26 17.11 5.29
CA HIS A 178 4.64 17.41 4.03
C HIS A 178 5.67 17.32 2.92
N PHE A 179 5.26 16.63 1.86
CA PHE A 179 5.86 16.72 0.55
C PHE A 179 6.10 18.19 0.10
N PHE A 180 5.30 19.13 0.62
CA PHE A 180 5.45 20.57 0.42
C PHE A 180 6.74 21.19 1.00
N GLU A 181 7.33 20.67 2.08
CA GLU A 181 8.63 21.18 2.55
C GLU A 181 9.76 20.77 1.60
N LEU A 182 9.70 19.56 1.05
CA LEU A 182 10.58 19.10 -0.03
C LEU A 182 10.36 19.92 -1.31
N ALA A 183 9.12 20.17 -1.70
CA ALA A 183 8.78 20.92 -2.92
C ALA A 183 8.98 22.44 -2.82
N ARG A 184 8.86 23.05 -1.62
CA ARG A 184 9.12 24.48 -1.38
C ARG A 184 10.59 24.83 -1.55
N ASN A 185 11.50 23.93 -1.16
CA ASN A 185 12.94 24.13 -1.38
C ASN A 185 13.32 24.15 -2.87
N GLU A 186 12.43 23.69 -3.76
CA GLU A 186 12.67 23.60 -5.20
C GLU A 186 11.80 24.53 -6.08
N HIS A 187 11.15 25.55 -5.50
CA HIS A 187 10.44 26.61 -6.24
C HIS A 187 9.38 26.11 -7.24
N ARG A 188 8.41 25.29 -6.81
CA ARG A 188 7.26 24.91 -7.67
C ARG A 188 5.92 25.12 -6.97
N SER A 189 5.37 26.32 -7.09
CA SER A 189 3.99 26.65 -6.72
C SER A 189 3.04 26.35 -7.89
N GLY A 190 2.02 25.53 -7.66
CA GLY A 190 0.84 25.49 -8.54
C GLY A 190 0.27 24.13 -8.94
N GLN A 191 0.87 22.98 -8.57
CA GLN A 191 0.32 21.67 -8.96
C GLN A 191 0.35 20.58 -7.87
N VAL A 192 0.76 20.94 -6.66
CA VAL A 192 1.01 20.00 -5.54
C VAL A 192 -0.11 20.06 -4.49
N ASP A 193 -1.05 20.99 -4.61
CA ASP A 193 -1.89 21.55 -3.55
C ASP A 193 -2.86 20.59 -2.82
N ASP A 194 -2.90 19.30 -3.15
CA ASP A 194 -3.72 18.29 -2.45
C ASP A 194 -3.04 16.91 -2.33
N MET A 195 -1.70 16.84 -2.46
CA MET A 195 -0.95 15.60 -2.27
C MET A 195 -0.43 15.51 -0.84
N THR A 196 -0.67 14.37 -0.19
CA THR A 196 -0.11 14.06 1.13
C THR A 196 0.95 12.96 0.97
N MET A 197 1.89 12.88 1.91
CA MET A 197 2.93 11.85 1.94
C MET A 197 2.83 11.03 3.21
N MET A 198 2.87 9.72 3.06
CA MET A 198 3.06 8.78 4.16
C MET A 198 4.46 8.20 4.03
N TYR A 199 5.29 8.41 5.05
CA TYR A 199 6.60 7.78 5.13
C TYR A 199 6.51 6.46 5.90
N TRP A 200 7.33 5.50 5.49
CA TRP A 200 7.54 4.28 6.25
C TRP A 200 8.99 3.84 6.16
N ARG A 201 9.64 3.76 7.32
CA ARG A 201 11.03 3.34 7.43
C ARG A 201 11.12 1.83 7.63
N PHE A 202 12.03 1.18 6.92
CA PHE A 202 12.42 -0.19 7.24
C PHE A 202 13.01 -0.22 8.64
N VAL A 203 12.55 -1.15 9.46
CA VAL A 203 13.44 -1.71 10.49
C VAL A 203 14.10 -2.90 9.83
N LYS A 204 15.16 -2.64 9.05
CA LYS A 204 16.11 -3.71 8.76
C LYS A 204 16.87 -3.87 10.08
N GLU A 205 16.52 -4.87 10.88
CA GLU A 205 17.46 -5.26 11.93
C GLU A 205 18.77 -5.62 11.21
N SER A 206 19.84 -4.93 11.59
CA SER A 206 21.19 -5.45 11.37
C SER A 206 21.22 -6.88 11.93
N PRO A 207 21.90 -7.82 11.24
CA PRO A 207 21.98 -9.21 11.68
C PRO A 207 22.46 -9.37 13.11
#